data_AF-A0A2W4UCR4-F1
#
_entry.id   AF-A0A2W4UCR4-F1
#
_cell.length_a   1.000
_cell.length_b   1.000
_cell.length_c   1.000
_cell.angle_alpha   90.00
_cell.angle_beta   90.00
_cell.angle_gamma   90.00
#
_symmetry.space_group_name_H-M   'P 1'
#
loop_
_entity.id
_entity.type
_entity.pdbx_description
1 polymer ?
#
loop_
_entity_poly.entity_id
_entity_poly.type
_entity_poly.pdbx_seq_one_letter_code
_entity_poly.pdbx_strand_id
1 'polypeptide(L)'
;MQISGPAVPQETMAVQWKRDLAFVGQSNGDIAVMDVASRQEVARFHGEQGFLRGSLRALNRERKRNGMSPDLPFQLTGYVDGRITLLDTATGQRLNLESFGPTNSAVFSQLQWAKPAT
;
A
#
# COMPACT_ATOMS: atom_id res chain seq x y z
N MET A 1 -27.60 18.27 -22.39
CA MET A 1 -26.29 18.92 -22.56
C MET A 1 -25.61 18.90 -21.20
N GLN A 2 -24.70 17.96 -20.95
CA GLN A 2 -23.99 17.85 -19.67
C GLN A 2 -22.54 18.27 -19.93
N ILE A 3 -22.19 19.45 -19.44
CA ILE A 3 -20.82 19.97 -19.45
C ILE A 3 -20.05 19.27 -18.33
N SER A 4 -19.36 18.17 -18.66
CA SER A 4 -18.30 17.67 -17.80
C SER A 4 -17.19 18.71 -17.81
N GLY A 5 -17.03 19.46 -16.71
CA GLY A 5 -15.85 20.29 -16.50
C GLY A 5 -14.59 19.43 -16.62
N PRO A 6 -13.46 19.99 -17.07
CA PRO A 6 -12.23 19.22 -17.18
C PRO A 6 -11.92 18.61 -15.80
N ALA A 7 -11.67 17.30 -15.77
CA ALA A 7 -11.06 16.68 -14.61
C ALA A 7 -9.78 17.47 -14.32
N VAL A 8 -9.76 18.18 -13.20
CA VAL A 8 -8.56 18.88 -12.73
C VAL A 8 -7.42 17.86 -12.76
N PRO A 9 -6.29 18.12 -13.43
CA PRO A 9 -5.13 17.27 -13.30
C PRO A 9 -4.80 17.24 -11.81
N GLN A 10 -5.09 16.11 -11.16
CA GLN A 10 -4.75 15.91 -9.77
C GLN A 10 -3.23 15.95 -9.75
N GLU A 11 -2.64 17.10 -9.36
CA GLU A 11 -1.23 17.42 -9.49
C GLU A 11 -0.39 16.20 -9.09
N THR A 12 0.06 15.47 -10.10
CA THR A 12 0.73 14.21 -9.90
C THR A 12 2.16 14.61 -9.66
N MET A 13 2.49 14.88 -8.39
CA MET A 13 3.86 15.18 -8.01
C MET A 13 4.78 14.07 -8.52
N ALA A 14 6.03 14.42 -8.83
CA ALA A 14 6.97 13.45 -9.36
C ALA A 14 7.11 12.27 -8.39
N VAL A 15 6.99 11.06 -8.94
CA VAL A 15 7.23 9.82 -8.18
C VAL A 15 8.72 9.70 -7.94
N GLN A 16 9.12 9.58 -6.68
CA GLN A 16 10.52 9.33 -6.30
C GLN A 16 10.82 7.83 -6.32
N TRP A 17 9.89 7.01 -5.84
CA TRP A 17 10.02 5.55 -5.82
C TRP A 17 8.66 4.87 -5.79
N LYS A 18 8.63 3.60 -6.21
CA LYS A 18 7.42 2.78 -6.28
C LYS A 18 7.76 1.31 -6.05
N ARG A 19 6.92 0.61 -5.30
CA ARG A 19 7.05 -0.83 -5.05
C ARG A 19 5.70 -1.53 -5.13
N ASP A 20 5.67 -2.66 -5.83
CA ASP A 20 4.53 -3.57 -5.83
C ASP A 20 4.77 -4.66 -4.80
N LEU A 21 3.94 -4.70 -3.75
CA LEU A 21 4.10 -5.53 -2.58
C LEU A 21 2.86 -6.39 -2.34
N ALA A 22 3.07 -7.65 -1.95
CA ALA A 22 2.02 -8.51 -1.42
C ALA A 22 2.15 -8.59 0.11
N PHE A 23 1.03 -8.43 0.81
CA PHE A 23 0.96 -8.54 2.27
C PHE A 23 0.25 -9.84 2.63
N VAL A 24 1.02 -10.82 3.13
CA VAL A 24 0.56 -12.19 3.36
C VAL A 24 0.47 -12.45 4.86
N GLY A 25 -0.76 -12.62 5.35
CA GLY A 25 -1.01 -13.04 6.72
C GLY A 25 -0.48 -14.44 6.98
N GLN A 26 0.21 -14.62 8.10
CA GLN A 26 0.85 -15.87 8.51
C GLN A 26 0.04 -16.56 9.60
N SER A 27 0.21 -17.88 9.75
CA SER A 27 -0.52 -18.68 10.75
C SER A 27 -0.23 -18.27 12.20
N ASN A 28 0.97 -17.74 12.46
CA ASN A 28 1.37 -17.16 13.76
C ASN A 28 0.83 -15.74 13.98
N GLY A 29 0.03 -15.21 13.06
CA GLY A 29 -0.52 -13.86 13.12
C GLY A 29 0.35 -12.79 12.49
N ASP A 30 1.61 -13.06 12.14
CA ASP A 30 2.48 -12.09 11.47
C ASP A 30 1.97 -11.69 10.08
N ILE A 31 2.52 -10.62 9.53
CA ILE A 31 2.34 -10.25 8.12
C ILE A 31 3.71 -10.26 7.45
N ALA A 32 3.90 -11.17 6.51
CA ALA A 32 5.04 -11.15 5.60
C ALA A 32 4.76 -10.15 4.47
N VAL A 33 5.76 -9.36 4.11
CA VAL A 33 5.73 -8.45 2.97
C VAL A 33 6.63 -9.04 1.89
N MET A 34 6.03 -9.41 0.78
CA MET A 34 6.73 -9.97 -0.37
C MET A 34 6.90 -8.88 -1.42
N ASP A 35 8.10 -8.73 -1.95
CA ASP A 35 8.31 -7.97 -3.19
C ASP A 35 7.80 -8.80 -4.37
N VAL A 36 6.91 -8.25 -5.18
CA VAL A 36 6.29 -9.02 -6.27
C VAL A 36 7.27 -9.33 -7.40
N ALA A 37 8.23 -8.46 -7.66
CA ALA A 37 9.20 -8.65 -8.73
C ALA A 37 10.21 -9.74 -8.39
N SER A 38 10.78 -9.71 -7.16
CA SER A 38 11.77 -10.72 -6.75
C SER A 38 11.15 -11.98 -6.13
N ARG A 39 9.88 -11.94 -5.73
CA ARG A 39 9.19 -12.97 -4.94
C ARG A 39 9.87 -13.31 -3.62
N GLN A 40 10.66 -12.38 -3.07
CA GLN A 40 11.32 -12.55 -1.79
C GLN A 40 10.57 -11.80 -0.70
N GLU A 41 10.59 -12.36 0.50
CA GLU A 41 10.16 -11.64 1.70
C GLU A 41 11.17 -10.52 1.96
N VAL A 42 10.68 -9.28 2.03
CA VAL A 42 11.51 -8.08 2.26
C VAL A 42 11.29 -7.47 3.64
N ALA A 43 10.18 -7.79 4.29
CA ALA A 43 9.90 -7.38 5.65
C ALA A 43 8.91 -8.34 6.32
N ARG A 44 8.94 -8.37 7.65
CA ARG A 44 7.96 -9.07 8.48
C ARG A 44 7.49 -8.17 9.59
N PHE A 45 6.18 -8.10 9.75
CA PHE A 45 5.54 -7.35 10.81
C PHE A 45 5.00 -8.30 11.88
N HIS A 46 5.53 -8.15 13.09
CA HIS A 46 5.17 -8.97 14.25
C HIS A 46 4.19 -8.24 15.17
N GLY A 47 3.43 -9.02 15.94
CA GLY A 47 2.60 -8.53 17.03
C GLY A 47 1.52 -7.53 16.60
N GLU A 48 1.25 -6.55 17.47
CA GLU A 48 0.24 -5.52 17.25
C GLU A 48 0.73 -4.48 16.25
N GLN A 49 -0.01 -4.36 15.15
CA GLN A 49 0.28 -3.47 14.03
C GLN A 49 -1.02 -2.80 13.61
N GLY A 50 -1.64 -2.08 14.55
CA GLY A 50 -3.03 -1.62 14.44
C GLY A 50 -3.33 -0.88 13.15
N PHE A 51 -2.48 0.09 12.79
CA PHE A 51 -2.65 0.87 11.57
C PHE A 51 -2.47 0.04 10.29
N LEU A 52 -1.36 -0.69 10.17
CA LEU A 52 -1.11 -1.58 9.03
C LEU A 52 -2.26 -2.58 8.82
N ARG A 53 -2.65 -3.28 9.89
CA ARG A 53 -3.73 -4.27 9.86
C ARG A 53 -5.07 -3.63 9.54
N GLY A 54 -5.36 -2.47 10.13
CA GLY A 54 -6.59 -1.72 9.87
C GLY A 54 -6.72 -1.34 8.40
N SER A 55 -5.67 -0.75 7.81
CA SER A 55 -5.60 -0.38 6.40
C SER A 55 -5.78 -1.57 5.47
N LEU A 56 -5.02 -2.65 5.70
CA LEU A 56 -5.11 -3.86 4.88
C LEU A 56 -6.48 -4.54 5.00
N ARG A 57 -7.09 -4.57 6.19
CA ARG A 57 -8.45 -5.09 6.38
C ARG A 57 -9.49 -4.27 5.63
N ALA A 58 -9.37 -2.94 5.64
CA ALA A 58 -10.27 -2.06 4.91
C ALA A 58 -10.21 -2.29 3.40
N LEU A 59 -9.00 -2.36 2.83
CA LEU A 59 -8.80 -2.59 1.40
C LEU A 59 -9.22 -4.00 0.97
N ASN A 60 -8.84 -5.04 1.73
CA ASN A 60 -9.24 -6.42 1.42
C ASN A 60 -10.75 -6.64 1.55
N ARG A 61 -11.42 -5.93 2.47
CA ARG A 61 -12.89 -5.94 2.53
C ARG A 61 -13.48 -5.37 1.24
N GLU A 62 -12.89 -4.31 0.69
CA GLU A 62 -13.34 -3.74 -0.58
C GLU A 62 -13.11 -4.70 -1.75
N ARG A 63 -11.98 -5.40 -1.82
CA ARG A 63 -11.76 -6.47 -2.80
C ARG A 63 -12.87 -7.52 -2.74
N LYS A 64 -13.17 -8.02 -1.54
CA LYS A 64 -14.22 -9.03 -1.32
C LYS A 64 -15.59 -8.54 -1.77
N ARG A 65 -15.93 -7.27 -1.49
CA ARG A 65 -17.21 -6.67 -1.93
C ARG A 65 -17.33 -6.61 -3.45
N ASN A 66 -16.22 -6.41 -4.15
CA ASN A 66 -16.17 -6.32 -5.61
C ASN A 66 -15.82 -7.64 -6.32
N GLY A 67 -15.75 -8.77 -5.59
CA GLY A 67 -15.39 -10.06 -6.17
C GLY A 67 -13.96 -10.12 -6.73
N MET A 68 -13.06 -9.25 -6.26
CA MET A 68 -11.69 -9.15 -6.75
C MET A 68 -10.77 -10.19 -6.11
N SER A 69 -9.74 -10.62 -6.86
CA SER A 69 -8.72 -11.54 -6.35
C SER A 69 -7.92 -10.91 -5.19
N PRO A 70 -7.64 -11.66 -4.10
CA PRO A 70 -6.79 -11.18 -3.01
C PRO A 70 -5.30 -11.17 -3.37
N ASP A 71 -4.90 -11.82 -4.47
CA ASP A 71 -3.48 -12.04 -4.81
C ASP A 71 -2.85 -10.86 -5.55
N LEU A 72 -3.66 -9.89 -5.98
CA LEU A 72 -3.16 -8.70 -6.66
C LEU A 72 -2.35 -7.82 -5.70
N PRO A 73 -1.27 -7.18 -6.17
CA PRO A 73 -0.39 -6.39 -5.32
C PRO A 73 -1.06 -5.12 -4.79
N PHE A 74 -0.49 -4.61 -3.72
CA PHE A 74 -0.62 -3.21 -3.36
C PHE A 74 0.60 -2.45 -3.86
N GLN A 75 0.37 -1.29 -4.46
CA GLN A 75 1.43 -0.42 -4.94
C GLN A 75 1.69 0.68 -3.93
N LEU A 76 2.87 0.66 -3.32
CA LEU A 76 3.34 1.70 -2.43
C LEU A 76 4.18 2.70 -3.23
N THR A 77 3.78 3.97 -3.24
CA THR A 77 4.43 5.04 -4.01
C THR A 77 4.85 6.15 -3.08
N GLY A 78 6.13 6.54 -3.11
CA GLY A 78 6.63 7.74 -2.47
C GLY A 78 6.91 8.85 -3.50
N TYR A 79 6.50 10.07 -3.17
CA TYR A 79 6.65 11.25 -4.02
C TYR A 79 7.81 12.12 -3.55
N VAL A 80 8.32 12.99 -4.43
CA VAL A 80 9.45 13.88 -4.14
C VAL A 80 9.22 14.85 -2.96
N ASP A 81 7.96 15.14 -2.65
CA ASP A 81 7.55 15.99 -1.53
C ASP A 81 7.40 15.24 -0.20
N GLY A 82 7.75 13.95 -0.17
CA GLY A 82 7.70 13.10 1.02
C GLY A 82 6.34 12.44 1.28
N ARG A 83 5.30 12.72 0.47
CA ARG A 83 4.03 11.99 0.58
C ARG A 83 4.19 10.53 0.18
N ILE A 84 3.34 9.68 0.75
CA ILE A 84 3.32 8.25 0.43
C ILE A 84 1.88 7.78 0.28
N THR A 85 1.60 7.07 -0.81
CA THR A 85 0.28 6.47 -1.07
C THR A 85 0.36 4.96 -1.18
N LEU A 86 -0.63 4.28 -0.62
CA LEU A 86 -0.88 2.85 -0.82
C LEU A 86 -2.08 2.67 -1.75
N LEU A 87 -1.84 2.13 -2.94
CA LEU A 87 -2.86 1.84 -3.94
C LEU A 87 -3.16 0.35 -3.98
N ASP A 88 -4.43 -0.03 -3.87
CA ASP A 88 -4.89 -1.36 -4.22
C ASP A 88 -5.05 -1.48 -5.75
N THR A 89 -4.20 -2.29 -6.40
CA THR A 89 -4.24 -2.47 -7.86
C THR A 89 -5.48 -3.23 -8.34
N ALA A 90 -6.17 -3.96 -7.44
CA ALA A 90 -7.38 -4.71 -7.77
C ALA A 90 -8.61 -3.80 -7.89
N THR A 91 -8.71 -2.78 -7.03
CA THR A 91 -9.91 -1.95 -6.91
C THR A 91 -9.68 -0.49 -7.29
N GLY A 92 -8.42 -0.07 -7.43
CA GLY A 92 -8.05 1.34 -7.62
C GLY A 92 -8.17 2.19 -6.34
N GLN A 93 -8.55 1.61 -5.20
CA GLN A 93 -8.62 2.34 -3.94
C GLN A 93 -7.24 2.82 -3.50
N ARG A 94 -7.14 4.11 -3.16
CA ARG A 94 -5.90 4.74 -2.73
C ARG A 94 -6.03 5.27 -1.30
N LEU A 95 -5.06 4.93 -0.46
CA LEU A 95 -4.85 5.56 0.84
C LEU A 95 -3.70 6.56 0.74
N ASN A 96 -3.98 7.80 1.10
CA ASN A 96 -2.98 8.85 1.32
C ASN A 96 -2.48 8.72 2.76
N LEU A 97 -1.27 8.20 2.95
CA LEU A 97 -0.82 7.79 4.28
C LEU A 97 -0.52 9.00 5.18
N GLU A 98 -0.15 10.14 4.58
CA GLU A 98 0.14 11.38 5.28
C GLU A 98 -1.05 11.87 6.13
N SER A 99 -2.29 11.56 5.73
CA SER A 99 -3.51 11.93 6.46
C SER A 99 -3.64 11.24 7.82
N PHE A 100 -2.81 10.22 8.11
CA PHE A 100 -2.84 9.46 9.36
C PHE A 100 -1.71 9.83 10.32
N GLY A 101 -0.92 10.85 9.98
CA GLY A 101 0.20 11.35 10.79
C GLY A 101 1.52 10.59 10.56
N PRO A 102 2.63 11.18 11.03
CA PRO A 102 3.98 10.68 10.71
C PRO A 102 4.25 9.28 11.26
N THR A 103 3.78 8.96 12.48
CA THR A 103 3.98 7.65 13.10
C THR A 103 3.35 6.51 12.29
N ASN A 104 2.12 6.71 11.83
CA ASN A 104 1.38 5.72 11.05
C ASN A 104 1.95 5.58 9.63
N SER A 105 2.30 6.72 9.01
CA SER A 105 2.95 6.73 7.69
C SER A 105 4.30 6.01 7.70
N ALA A 106 5.07 6.15 8.79
CA ALA A 106 6.40 5.56 8.92
C ALA A 106 6.41 4.02 8.80
N VAL A 107 5.32 3.38 9.23
CA VAL A 107 5.13 1.91 9.12
C VAL A 107 5.22 1.44 7.66
N PHE A 108 4.76 2.26 6.72
CA PHE A 108 4.86 1.96 5.30
C PHE A 108 6.12 2.55 4.66
N SER A 109 6.57 3.74 5.08
CA SER A 109 7.76 4.38 4.50
C SER A 109 9.02 3.53 4.62
N GLN A 110 9.17 2.79 5.72
CA GLN A 110 10.30 1.87 5.91
C GLN A 110 10.40 0.80 4.81
N LEU A 111 9.30 0.48 4.13
CA LEU A 111 9.28 -0.47 3.03
C LEU A 111 9.94 0.05 1.75
N GLN A 112 10.25 1.35 1.65
CA GLN A 112 11.06 1.89 0.55
C GLN A 112 12.40 1.14 0.43
N TRP A 113 13.05 0.89 1.57
CA TRP A 113 14.41 0.33 1.64
C TRP A 113 14.45 -1.11 2.15
N ALA A 114 13.28 -1.71 2.40
CA ALA A 114 13.17 -3.09 2.85
C ALA A 114 13.81 -4.06 1.85
N LYS A 115 14.69 -4.92 2.35
CA LYS A 115 15.42 -5.94 1.58
C LYS A 115 15.28 -7.29 2.27
N PRO A 116 15.42 -8.40 1.53
CA PRO A 116 15.43 -9.72 2.15
C PRO A 116 16.49 -9.81 3.25
N ALA A 117 16.16 -10.51 4.34
CA ALA A 117 17.16 -10.88 5.33
C ALA A 117 18.22 -11.76 4.66
N THR A 118 19.48 -11.41 4.84
CA THR A 118 20.64 -12.18 4.34
C THR A 118 20.90 -13.38 5.24
#